data_AF-A0A9P6XTB4-F1
#
_entry.id   AF-A0A9P6XTB4-F1
#
_cell.length_a   1.000
_cell.length_b   1.000
_cell.length_c   1.000
_cell.angle_alpha   90.00
_cell.angle_beta   90.00
_cell.angle_gamma   90.00
#
_symmetry.space_group_name_H-M   'P 1'
#
loop_
_entity.id
_entity.type
_entity.pdbx_description
1 polymer ?
#
loop_
_entity_poly.entity_id
_entity_poly.type
_entity_poly.pdbx_seq_one_letter_code
_entity_poly.pdbx_strand_id
1 'polypeptide(L)'
;MLAALDERYTRQYLEVLEGAVNACAGDDWVGKLQAWIHASIQTYVDTYRTHDIVYGNHHHHDRQNRDKNAILDQLLGILEGGKTAGLWPLPQPRITALLIYSGVHGVADDAIAAKLKDCTDFARSVSDVCMRMLGATTDRS
;
A
#
# COMPACT_ATOMS: atom_id res chain seq x y z
N MET A 1 -17.35 12.66 16.16
CA MET A 1 -17.20 13.34 14.84
C MET A 1 -15.89 12.95 14.18
N LEU A 2 -14.73 13.06 14.86
CA LEU A 2 -13.45 12.62 14.31
C LEU A 2 -13.36 11.11 14.03
N ALA A 3 -13.87 10.26 14.92
CA ALA A 3 -13.91 8.80 14.70
C ALA A 3 -14.73 8.40 13.45
N ALA A 4 -15.88 9.02 13.22
CA ALA A 4 -16.69 8.77 12.02
C ALA A 4 -16.04 9.30 10.73
N LEU A 5 -15.20 10.34 10.83
CA LEU A 5 -14.41 10.83 9.71
C LEU A 5 -13.25 9.86 9.40
N ASP A 6 -12.63 9.29 10.43
CA ASP A 6 -11.58 8.28 10.32
C ASP A 6 -12.08 6.99 9.66
N GLU A 7 -13.20 6.44 10.15
CA GLU A 7 -13.81 5.25 9.56
C GLU A 7 -14.20 5.48 8.09
N ARG A 8 -14.77 6.65 7.77
CA ARG A 8 -15.14 6.98 6.38
C ARG A 8 -13.91 7.11 5.48
N TYR A 9 -12.87 7.77 5.98
CA TYR A 9 -11.62 7.92 5.26
C TYR A 9 -10.97 6.58 4.97
N THR A 10 -10.86 5.72 5.98
CA THR A 10 -10.20 4.41 5.84
C THR A 10 -11.00 3.47 4.95
N ARG A 11 -12.34 3.52 5.02
CA ARG A 11 -13.21 2.77 4.09
C ARG A 11 -13.03 3.24 2.64
N GLN A 12 -13.04 4.55 2.40
CA GLN A 12 -12.81 5.09 1.07
C GLN A 12 -11.42 4.69 0.55
N TYR A 13 -10.40 4.73 1.41
CA TYR A 13 -9.06 4.28 1.08
C TYR A 13 -9.03 2.80 0.67
N LEU A 14 -9.68 1.93 1.45
CA LEU A 14 -9.83 0.51 1.14
C LEU A 14 -10.56 0.27 -0.19
N GLU A 15 -11.66 0.97 -0.45
CA GLU A 15 -12.42 0.85 -1.70
C GLU A 15 -11.56 1.22 -2.93
N VAL A 16 -10.73 2.26 -2.82
CA VAL A 16 -9.80 2.65 -3.89
C VAL A 16 -8.75 1.56 -4.13
N LEU A 17 -8.18 0.99 -3.07
CA LEU A 17 -7.20 -0.09 -3.19
C LEU A 17 -7.81 -1.35 -3.79
N GLU A 18 -8.98 -1.77 -3.30
CA GLU A 18 -9.72 -2.93 -3.84
C GLU A 18 -10.06 -2.74 -5.31
N GLY A 19 -10.54 -1.55 -5.70
CA GLY A 19 -10.82 -1.24 -7.10
C GLY A 19 -9.58 -1.35 -7.99
N ALA A 20 -8.45 -0.81 -7.55
CA ALA A 20 -7.20 -0.86 -8.30
C ALA A 20 -6.67 -2.30 -8.45
N VAL A 21 -6.69 -3.08 -7.37
CA VAL A 21 -6.21 -4.48 -7.38
C VAL A 21 -7.13 -5.39 -8.19
N ASN A 22 -8.45 -5.21 -8.10
CA ASN A 22 -9.42 -6.02 -8.84
C ASN A 22 -9.48 -5.70 -10.35
N ALA A 23 -8.91 -4.57 -10.77
CA ALA A 23 -8.76 -4.25 -12.19
C ALA A 23 -7.65 -5.07 -12.87
N CYS A 24 -6.71 -5.62 -12.09
CA CYS A 24 -5.67 -6.51 -12.59
C CYS A 24 -6.21 -7.93 -12.86
N ALA A 25 -5.56 -8.67 -13.75
CA ALA A 25 -5.90 -10.07 -13.98
C ALA A 25 -5.72 -10.91 -12.69
N GLY A 26 -6.53 -11.96 -12.54
CA GLY A 26 -6.58 -12.76 -11.31
C GLY A 26 -5.25 -13.39 -10.89
N ASP A 27 -4.40 -13.68 -11.86
CA ASP A 27 -3.07 -14.29 -11.72
C ASP A 27 -1.91 -13.27 -11.85
N ASP A 28 -2.19 -12.01 -12.17
CA ASP A 28 -1.20 -10.95 -12.30
C ASP A 28 -0.82 -10.35 -10.93
N TRP A 29 -0.10 -11.14 -10.12
CA TRP A 29 0.31 -10.72 -8.78
C TRP A 29 1.32 -9.57 -8.77
N VAL A 30 2.15 -9.46 -9.81
CA VAL A 30 3.08 -8.33 -9.99
C VAL A 30 2.28 -7.06 -10.22
N GLY A 31 1.35 -7.08 -11.18
CA GLY A 31 0.49 -5.95 -11.49
C GLY A 31 -0.39 -5.55 -10.31
N LYS A 32 -0.93 -6.52 -9.56
CA LYS A 32 -1.69 -6.24 -8.33
C LYS A 32 -0.85 -5.52 -7.27
N LEU A 33 0.40 -5.92 -7.05
CA LEU A 33 1.27 -5.24 -6.10
C LEU A 33 1.61 -3.81 -6.57
N GLN A 34 1.92 -3.64 -7.86
CA GLN A 34 2.17 -2.33 -8.47
C GLN A 34 0.94 -1.41 -8.36
N ALA A 35 -0.25 -1.93 -8.67
CA ALA A 35 -1.51 -1.21 -8.56
C ALA A 35 -1.80 -0.80 -7.10
N TRP A 36 -1.56 -1.70 -6.15
CA TRP A 36 -1.72 -1.42 -4.72
C TRP A 36 -0.79 -0.30 -4.24
N ILE A 37 0.49 -0.34 -4.61
CA ILE A 37 1.49 0.69 -4.25
C ILE A 37 1.11 2.03 -4.86
N HIS A 38 0.79 2.05 -6.16
CA HIS A 38 0.41 3.27 -6.86
C HIS A 38 -0.85 3.91 -6.28
N ALA A 39 -1.91 3.12 -6.10
CA ALA A 39 -3.16 3.59 -5.51
C ALA A 39 -2.96 4.08 -4.08
N SER A 40 -2.11 3.42 -3.29
CA SER A 40 -1.78 3.85 -1.93
C SER A 40 -1.13 5.24 -1.92
N ILE A 41 -0.04 5.42 -2.69
CA ILE A 41 0.70 6.69 -2.75
C ILE A 41 -0.19 7.81 -3.31
N GLN A 42 -0.88 7.55 -4.42
CA GLN A 42 -1.73 8.54 -5.07
C GLN A 42 -2.86 9.01 -4.14
N THR A 43 -3.56 8.07 -3.48
CA THR A 43 -4.62 8.41 -2.54
C THR A 43 -4.06 9.26 -1.40
N TYR A 44 -2.90 8.87 -0.84
CA TYR A 44 -2.26 9.65 0.22
C TYR A 44 -1.94 11.08 -0.21
N VAL A 45 -1.35 11.26 -1.39
CA VAL A 45 -1.01 12.58 -1.93
C VAL A 45 -2.27 13.43 -2.17
N ASP A 46 -3.36 12.82 -2.62
CA ASP A 46 -4.63 13.52 -2.86
C ASP A 46 -5.35 13.91 -1.56
N THR A 47 -5.19 13.11 -0.50
CA THR A 47 -6.00 13.24 0.72
C THR A 47 -5.20 13.57 1.98
N TYR A 48 -3.91 13.88 1.88
CA TYR A 48 -3.03 14.07 3.04
C TYR A 48 -3.56 15.10 4.05
N ARG A 49 -4.23 16.16 3.60
CA ARG A 49 -4.84 17.16 4.51
C ARG A 49 -5.94 16.57 5.38
N THR A 50 -6.77 15.70 4.80
CA THR A 50 -7.81 14.97 5.53
C THR A 50 -7.18 13.95 6.45
N HIS A 51 -6.16 13.23 5.97
CA HIS A 51 -5.37 12.31 6.76
C HIS A 51 -4.74 12.99 7.98
N ASP A 52 -4.09 14.13 7.83
CA ASP A 52 -3.42 14.86 8.91
C ASP A 52 -4.40 15.42 9.94
N ILE A 53 -5.61 15.83 9.53
CA ILE A 53 -6.66 16.26 10.46
C ILE A 53 -7.21 15.06 11.24
N VAL A 54 -7.36 13.92 10.59
CA VAL A 54 -7.86 12.68 11.20
C VAL A 54 -6.81 12.08 12.13
N TYR A 55 -5.57 11.95 11.69
CA TYR A 55 -4.50 11.22 12.38
C TYR A 55 -3.52 12.11 13.15
N GLY A 56 -3.45 13.42 12.89
CA GLY A 56 -2.58 14.36 13.62
C GLY A 56 -2.93 14.50 15.11
N ASN A 57 -4.12 14.08 15.52
CA ASN A 57 -4.55 14.04 16.92
C ASN A 57 -4.57 12.62 17.53
N HIS A 58 -4.24 11.59 16.74
CA HIS A 58 -4.19 10.20 17.22
C HIS A 58 -2.81 9.91 17.81
N HIS A 59 -2.63 10.24 19.10
CA HIS A 59 -1.61 9.58 19.91
C HIS A 59 -1.76 8.06 19.75
N HIS A 60 -0.70 7.38 19.28
CA HIS A 60 -0.29 5.96 19.28
C HIS A 60 -1.15 4.83 19.93
N HIS A 61 -2.45 5.03 20.18
CA HIS A 61 -3.25 4.22 21.10
C HIS A 61 -4.21 3.25 20.44
N ASP A 62 -4.36 3.28 19.11
CA ASP A 62 -5.29 2.35 18.45
C ASP A 62 -4.56 1.23 17.71
N ARG A 63 -3.90 0.38 18.50
CA ARG A 63 -3.28 -0.88 18.04
C ARG A 63 -4.33 -1.90 17.54
N GLN A 64 -5.63 -1.60 17.65
CA GLN A 64 -6.75 -2.45 17.25
C GLN A 64 -7.60 -1.85 16.12
N ASN A 65 -7.10 -0.85 15.38
CA ASN A 65 -7.81 -0.30 14.24
C ASN A 65 -8.05 -1.40 13.18
N ARG A 66 -9.29 -1.89 13.12
CA ARG A 66 -9.74 -2.97 12.23
C ARG A 66 -9.50 -2.63 10.77
N ASP A 67 -9.65 -1.37 10.40
CA ASP A 67 -9.54 -0.94 9.03
C ASP A 67 -8.07 -0.88 8.58
N LYS A 68 -7.15 -0.47 9.46
CA LYS A 68 -5.69 -0.63 9.22
C LYS A 68 -5.29 -2.10 9.06
N ASN A 69 -5.91 -2.99 9.84
CA ASN A 69 -5.67 -4.42 9.67
C ASN A 69 -6.17 -4.91 8.31
N ALA A 70 -7.33 -4.44 7.82
CA ALA A 70 -7.84 -4.80 6.50
C ALA A 70 -6.90 -4.39 5.34
N ILE A 71 -6.31 -3.19 5.40
CA ILE A 71 -5.34 -2.74 4.39
C ILE A 71 -4.12 -3.66 4.36
N LEU A 72 -3.59 -3.98 5.55
CA LEU A 72 -2.41 -4.84 5.68
C LEU A 72 -2.71 -6.29 5.29
N ASP A 73 -3.92 -6.78 5.57
CA ASP A 73 -4.36 -8.13 5.21
C ASP A 73 -4.57 -8.24 3.70
N GLN A 74 -5.05 -7.19 3.02
CA GLN A 74 -5.10 -7.14 1.55
C GLN A 74 -3.69 -7.22 0.94
N LEU A 75 -2.74 -6.42 1.43
CA LEU A 75 -1.34 -6.49 0.98
C LEU A 75 -0.75 -7.88 1.23
N LEU A 76 -0.98 -8.46 2.40
CA LEU A 76 -0.52 -9.81 2.73
C LEU A 76 -1.08 -10.84 1.75
N GLY A 77 -2.37 -10.75 1.40
CA GLY A 77 -3.00 -11.63 0.41
C GLY A 77 -2.35 -11.54 -0.98
N ILE A 78 -1.96 -10.35 -1.43
CA ILE A 78 -1.23 -10.17 -2.69
C ILE A 78 0.15 -10.86 -2.61
N LEU A 79 0.88 -10.65 -1.52
CA LEU A 79 2.22 -11.21 -1.32
C LEU A 79 2.19 -12.74 -1.23
N GLU A 80 1.22 -13.32 -0.53
CA GLU A 80 1.03 -14.77 -0.43
C GLU A 80 0.54 -15.39 -1.73
N GLY A 81 -0.29 -14.68 -2.49
CA GLY A 81 -0.70 -15.05 -3.85
C GLY A 81 0.51 -15.19 -4.77
N GLY A 82 1.39 -14.19 -4.82
CA GLY A 82 2.60 -14.26 -5.63
C GLY A 82 3.61 -15.31 -5.17
N LYS A 83 3.72 -15.57 -3.85
CA LYS A 83 4.50 -16.71 -3.34
C LYS A 83 3.92 -18.03 -3.84
N THR A 84 2.60 -18.22 -3.75
CA THR A 84 1.92 -19.45 -4.21
C THR A 84 2.10 -19.66 -5.70
N ALA A 85 2.12 -18.58 -6.48
CA ALA A 85 2.41 -18.59 -7.91
C ALA A 85 3.91 -18.76 -8.26
N GLY A 86 4.80 -18.84 -7.27
CA GLY A 86 6.24 -19.04 -7.47
C GLY A 86 7.00 -17.81 -7.95
N LEU A 87 6.42 -16.60 -7.85
CA LEU A 87 7.02 -15.36 -8.35
C LEU A 87 8.12 -14.81 -7.43
N TRP A 88 8.01 -15.07 -6.13
CA TRP A 88 9.01 -14.65 -5.14
C TRP A 88 9.00 -15.55 -3.90
N PRO A 89 10.13 -15.67 -3.20
CA PRO A 89 10.15 -16.21 -1.85
C PRO A 89 9.45 -15.25 -0.87
N LEU A 90 8.78 -15.79 0.14
CA LEU A 90 8.20 -14.99 1.23
C LEU A 90 8.32 -15.76 2.57
N PRO A 91 9.50 -15.73 3.21
CA PRO A 91 9.78 -16.49 4.42
C PRO A 91 9.11 -15.90 5.68
N GLN A 92 8.92 -14.57 5.73
CA GLN A 92 8.28 -13.88 6.85
C GLN A 92 7.13 -12.96 6.36
N PRO A 93 6.01 -13.54 5.87
CA PRO A 93 4.95 -12.80 5.18
C PRO A 93 4.47 -11.55 5.91
N ARG A 94 4.15 -11.67 7.21
CA ARG A 94 3.63 -10.56 8.01
C ARG A 94 4.65 -9.44 8.19
N ILE A 95 5.92 -9.77 8.44
CA ILE A 95 6.98 -8.79 8.62
C ILE A 95 7.26 -8.07 7.30
N THR A 96 7.32 -8.81 6.19
CA THR A 96 7.49 -8.22 4.86
C THR A 96 6.33 -7.29 4.50
N ALA A 97 5.08 -7.70 4.76
CA ALA A 97 3.91 -6.85 4.55
C ALA A 97 3.98 -5.56 5.39
N LEU A 98 4.35 -5.67 6.68
CA LEU A 98 4.52 -4.51 7.56
C LEU A 98 5.61 -3.54 7.08
N LEU A 99 6.74 -4.08 6.61
CA LEU A 99 7.84 -3.27 6.07
C LEU A 99 7.43 -2.55 4.79
N ILE A 100 6.76 -3.24 3.86
CA ILE A 100 6.27 -2.63 2.62
C ILE A 100 5.21 -1.57 2.93
N TYR A 101 4.23 -1.88 3.78
CA TYR A 101 3.20 -0.92 4.19
C TYR A 101 3.79 0.35 4.82
N SER A 102 4.73 0.18 5.75
CA SER A 102 5.39 1.31 6.42
C SER A 102 6.27 2.10 5.45
N GLY A 103 6.97 1.41 4.54
CA GLY A 103 7.77 2.03 3.50
C GLY A 103 6.92 2.86 2.54
N VAL A 104 5.77 2.34 2.09
CA VAL A 104 4.82 3.04 1.21
C VAL A 104 4.27 4.30 1.85
N HIS A 105 3.96 4.26 3.15
CA HIS A 105 3.60 5.47 3.90
C HIS A 105 4.75 6.49 3.93
N GLY A 106 5.98 6.04 4.25
CA GLY A 106 7.13 6.94 4.33
C GLY A 106 7.50 7.61 2.99
N VAL A 107 7.39 6.87 1.87
CA VAL A 107 7.64 7.45 0.54
C VAL A 107 6.48 8.35 0.09
N ALA A 108 5.24 8.10 0.53
CA ALA A 108 4.14 9.01 0.29
C ALA A 108 4.34 10.36 1.01
N ASP A 109 4.86 10.35 2.24
CA ASP A 109 5.23 11.58 2.96
C ASP A 109 6.32 12.37 2.20
N ASP A 110 7.32 11.68 1.63
CA ASP A 110 8.34 12.30 0.78
C ASP A 110 7.74 12.92 -0.50
N ALA A 111 6.81 12.21 -1.16
CA ALA A 111 6.09 12.72 -2.33
C ALA A 111 5.27 13.99 -2.01
N ILE A 112 4.61 14.02 -0.85
CA ILE A 112 3.87 15.17 -0.34
C ILE A 112 4.83 16.35 -0.08
N ALA A 113 5.95 16.09 0.59
CA ALA A 113 6.97 17.10 0.87
C ALA A 113 7.56 17.68 -0.42
N ALA A 114 7.79 16.84 -1.44
CA ALA A 114 8.23 17.23 -2.77
C ALA A 114 7.14 17.87 -3.63
N LYS A 115 5.88 17.91 -3.16
CA LYS A 115 4.71 18.45 -3.86
C LYS A 115 4.50 17.82 -5.24
N LEU A 116 4.71 16.51 -5.34
CA LEU A 116 4.46 15.77 -6.57
C LEU A 116 2.97 15.85 -6.90
N LYS A 117 2.66 16.20 -8.16
CA LYS A 117 1.28 16.21 -8.68
C LYS A 117 0.92 14.92 -9.40
N ASP A 118 1.93 14.26 -9.95
CA ASP A 118 1.84 12.96 -10.60
C ASP A 118 2.84 12.04 -9.92
N CYS A 119 2.33 10.97 -9.32
CA CYS A 119 3.14 10.01 -8.58
C CYS A 119 3.44 8.75 -9.40
N THR A 120 3.09 8.70 -10.68
CA THR A 120 3.17 7.48 -11.50
C THR A 120 4.59 6.93 -11.56
N ASP A 121 5.57 7.75 -11.96
CA ASP A 121 6.96 7.31 -12.10
C ASP A 121 7.62 7.03 -10.74
N PHE A 122 7.22 7.79 -9.71
CA PHE A 122 7.68 7.59 -8.35
C PHE A 122 7.17 6.27 -7.78
N ALA A 123 5.87 6.00 -7.88
CA ALA A 123 5.25 4.75 -7.45
C ALA A 123 5.77 3.53 -8.22
N ARG A 124 6.08 3.68 -9.52
CA ARG A 124 6.76 2.64 -10.29
C ARG A 124 8.14 2.32 -9.69
N SER A 125 8.92 3.36 -9.39
CA SER A 125 10.24 3.21 -8.77
C SER A 125 10.16 2.54 -7.39
N VAL A 126 9.17 2.92 -6.57
CA VAL A 126 8.89 2.28 -5.27
C VAL A 126 8.54 0.80 -5.48
N SER A 127 7.67 0.50 -6.45
CA SER A 127 7.29 -0.88 -6.77
C SER A 127 8.49 -1.72 -7.19
N ASP A 128 9.38 -1.20 -8.02
CA ASP A 128 10.60 -1.89 -8.45
C ASP A 128 11.56 -2.18 -7.28
N VAL A 129 11.61 -1.29 -6.28
CA VAL A 129 12.38 -1.53 -5.05
C VAL A 129 11.71 -2.63 -4.21
N CYS A 130 10.39 -2.58 -4.01
CA CYS A 130 9.65 -3.61 -3.29
C CYS A 130 9.81 -5.00 -3.94
N MET A 131 9.73 -5.08 -5.26
CA MET A 131 9.94 -6.32 -6.01
C MET A 131 11.35 -6.89 -5.81
N ARG A 132 12.38 -6.04 -5.82
CA ARG A 132 13.75 -6.45 -5.50
C ARG A 132 13.90 -6.93 -4.06
N MET A 133 13.23 -6.29 -3.10
CA MET A 133 13.22 -6.73 -1.69
C MET A 133 12.56 -8.10 -1.51
N LEU A 134 11.55 -8.42 -2.32
CA LEU A 134 10.92 -9.74 -2.34
C LEU A 134 11.82 -10.83 -2.93
N GLY A 135 12.96 -10.46 -3.52
CA GLY A 135 13.82 -11.41 -4.22
C GLY A 135 13.18 -11.93 -5.52
N ALA A 136 12.24 -11.17 -6.09
CA ALA A 136 11.68 -11.48 -7.40
C ALA A 136 12.82 -11.40 -8.43
N THR A 137 13.15 -12.53 -9.04
CA THR A 137 14.09 -12.57 -10.15
C THR A 137 13.42 -11.87 -11.33
N THR A 138 13.87 -10.65 -11.63
CA THR A 138 13.66 -10.06 -12.95
C THR A 138 14.52 -10.86 -13.92
N ASP A 139 14.01 -12.00 -14.35
CA ASP A 139 14.64 -12.75 -15.44
C ASP A 139 14.40 -11.95 -16.71
N ARG A 140 15.31 -11.01 -16.95
CA ARG A 140 15.34 -10.22 -18.17
C ARG A 140 16.13 -11.06 -19.17
N SER A 141 15.39 -11.90 -19.90
CA SER A 141 15.88 -12.59 -21.10
C SER A 141 16.24 -11.60 -22.19
#